data_AF-A0AAV4C2F6-F1
#
_entry.id   AF-A0AAV4C2F6-F1
#
_cell.length_a   1.000
_cell.length_b   1.000
_cell.length_c   1.000
_cell.angle_alpha   90.00
_cell.angle_beta   90.00
_cell.angle_gamma   90.00
#
_symmetry.space_group_name_H-M   'P 1'
#
loop_
_entity.id
_entity.type
_entity.pdbx_description
1 polymer ?
#
loop_
_entity_poly.entity_id
_entity_poly.type
_entity_poly.pdbx_seq_one_letter_code
_entity_poly.pdbx_strand_id
1 'polypeptide(L)'
;MDSGDEFQSLSSSNVSDNLGHTIRVLWPYIKSRVILHHVIAEMPCMSQASSEVYCCREDKEKVSEVFFQHLQAIDDPGKYQVM
;
A
#
# COMPACT_ATOMS: atom_id res chain seq x y z
N MET A 1 42.20 -7.92 -20.06
CA MET A 1 42.21 -7.79 -18.60
C MET A 1 41.14 -6.75 -18.30
N ASP A 2 39.91 -7.04 -18.67
CA ASP A 2 38.87 -7.67 -17.84
C ASP A 2 38.44 -6.74 -16.71
N SER A 3 37.46 -5.91 -17.05
CA SER A 3 36.78 -4.94 -16.19
C SER A 3 35.81 -5.71 -15.29
N GLY A 4 36.28 -6.07 -14.10
CA GLY A 4 35.42 -6.62 -13.05
C GLY A 4 34.65 -5.49 -12.37
N ASP A 5 33.57 -5.02 -13.01
CA ASP A 5 32.49 -4.32 -12.30
C ASP A 5 31.90 -5.31 -11.30
N GLU A 6 32.31 -5.20 -10.04
CA GLU A 6 31.61 -5.81 -8.91
C GLU A 6 30.23 -5.15 -8.80
N PHE A 7 29.30 -5.66 -9.59
CA PHE A 7 27.87 -5.42 -9.42
C PHE A 7 27.53 -5.90 -8.02
N GLN A 8 27.44 -4.95 -7.09
CA GLN A 8 27.01 -5.17 -5.73
C GLN A 8 25.68 -5.92 -5.79
N SER A 9 25.74 -7.21 -5.44
CA SER A 9 24.57 -8.01 -5.16
C SER A 9 24.00 -7.46 -3.85
N LEU A 10 23.23 -6.38 -3.98
CA LEU A 10 22.40 -5.85 -2.91
C LEU A 10 21.36 -6.92 -2.63
N SER A 11 21.69 -7.75 -1.64
CA SER A 11 20.81 -8.73 -1.02
C SER A 11 19.40 -8.15 -0.91
N SER A 12 18.45 -8.81 -1.58
CA SER A 12 17.03 -8.44 -1.70
C SER A 12 16.25 -8.43 -0.38
N SER A 13 16.96 -8.51 0.76
CA SER A 13 16.38 -8.70 2.09
C SER A 13 16.05 -7.41 2.84
N ASN A 14 16.51 -6.23 2.40
CA ASN A 14 16.27 -4.95 3.09
C ASN A 14 15.38 -3.95 2.33
N VAL A 15 14.94 -4.28 1.11
CA VAL A 15 14.04 -3.42 0.30
C VAL A 15 12.56 -3.64 0.65
N SER A 16 12.29 -4.61 1.54
CA SER A 16 10.98 -5.24 1.78
C SER A 16 9.84 -4.32 2.28
N ASP A 17 10.02 -3.01 2.48
CA ASP A 17 8.83 -2.14 2.53
C ASP A 17 9.08 -0.64 2.30
N ASN A 18 9.94 -0.25 1.36
CA ASN A 18 10.16 1.20 1.09
C ASN A 18 8.86 1.91 0.69
N LEU A 19 7.96 1.24 -0.03
CA LEU A 19 6.64 1.76 -0.40
C LEU A 19 5.68 1.80 0.79
N GLY A 20 5.57 0.73 1.59
CA GLY A 20 4.77 0.75 2.82
C GLY A 20 5.25 1.81 3.80
N HIS A 21 6.56 2.01 3.93
CA HIS A 21 7.15 3.09 4.72
C HIS A 21 6.77 4.47 4.16
N THR A 22 6.88 4.68 2.84
CA THR A 22 6.51 5.94 2.19
C THR A 22 5.03 6.28 2.43
N ILE A 23 4.14 5.29 2.32
CA ILE A 23 2.70 5.48 2.57
C ILE A 23 2.45 5.86 4.03
N ARG A 24 3.15 5.24 4.99
CA ARG A 24 3.05 5.60 6.41
C ARG A 24 3.51 7.04 6.67
N VAL A 25 4.63 7.46 6.07
CA VAL A 25 5.16 8.83 6.22
C VAL A 25 4.22 9.87 5.62
N LEU A 26 3.68 9.60 4.43
CA LEU A 26 2.76 10.51 3.73
C LEU A 26 1.31 10.41 4.24
N TRP A 27 1.03 9.56 5.22
CA TRP A 27 -0.33 9.27 5.65
C TRP A 27 -1.15 10.51 6.08
N PRO A 28 -0.62 11.46 6.86
CA PRO A 28 -1.39 12.66 7.22
C PRO A 28 -1.86 13.43 5.98
N TYR A 29 -1.03 13.47 4.94
CA TYR A 29 -1.37 14.09 3.67
C TYR A 29 -2.43 13.27 2.92
N ILE A 30 -2.24 11.97 2.77
CA ILE A 30 -3.18 11.05 2.12
C ILE A 30 -4.56 11.13 2.78
N LYS A 31 -4.65 11.00 4.11
CA LYS A 31 -5.92 11.06 4.87
C LYS A 31 -6.68 12.37 4.67
N SER A 32 -5.97 13.49 4.43
CA SER A 32 -6.59 14.80 4.22
C SER A 32 -7.07 15.04 2.79
N ARG A 33 -6.48 14.35 1.79
CA ARG A 33 -6.67 14.65 0.36
C ARG A 33 -7.40 13.55 -0.40
N VAL A 34 -7.29 12.30 0.07
CA VAL A 34 -7.75 11.13 -0.66
C VAL A 34 -9.05 10.62 -0.06
N ILE A 35 -10.02 10.36 -0.93
CA ILE A 35 -11.25 9.68 -0.57
C ILE A 35 -11.02 8.18 -0.74
N LEU A 36 -10.58 7.53 0.33
CA LEU A 36 -10.11 6.14 0.30
C LEU A 36 -11.14 5.13 -0.20
N HIS A 37 -12.44 5.38 0.00
CA HIS A 37 -13.48 4.46 -0.52
C HIS A 37 -13.52 4.43 -2.06
N HIS A 38 -13.12 5.50 -2.76
CA HIS A 38 -12.98 5.47 -4.22
C HIS A 38 -11.73 4.69 -4.63
N VAL A 39 -10.64 4.84 -3.89
CA VAL A 39 -9.38 4.12 -4.18
C VAL A 39 -9.56 2.62 -4.02
N ILE A 40 -10.23 2.17 -2.96
CA ILE A 40 -10.45 0.75 -2.68
C ILE A 40 -11.23 0.06 -3.81
N ALA A 41 -12.18 0.75 -4.42
CA ALA A 41 -12.93 0.21 -5.57
C ALA A 41 -12.03 -0.08 -6.78
N GLU A 42 -10.92 0.66 -6.93
CA GLU A 42 -9.94 0.50 -8.02
C GLU A 42 -8.79 -0.45 -7.66
N MET A 43 -8.81 -1.06 -6.47
CA MET A 43 -7.78 -1.98 -6.00
C MET A 43 -8.35 -3.41 -5.92
N PRO A 44 -8.15 -4.27 -6.93
CA PRO A 44 -8.65 -5.64 -6.93
C PRO A 44 -8.21 -6.46 -5.70
N CYS A 45 -6.97 -6.24 -5.24
CA CYS A 45 -6.41 -6.86 -4.04
C CYS A 45 -7.14 -6.45 -2.74
N MET A 46 -7.97 -5.41 -2.78
CA MET A 46 -8.75 -4.89 -1.64
C MET A 46 -10.22 -5.28 -1.66
N SER A 47 -10.63 -6.20 -2.55
CA SER A 47 -12.02 -6.65 -2.67
C SER A 47 -12.66 -7.09 -1.34
N GLN A 48 -11.87 -7.65 -0.41
CA GLN A 48 -12.32 -8.05 0.92
C GLN A 48 -12.60 -6.85 1.85
N ALA A 49 -11.90 -5.73 1.66
CA ALA A 49 -12.09 -4.50 2.42
C ALA A 49 -13.33 -3.69 1.96
N SER A 50 -13.78 -3.88 0.71
CA SER A 50 -14.84 -3.09 0.10
C SER A 50 -16.16 -3.11 0.89
N SER A 51 -16.55 -4.27 1.42
CA SER A 51 -17.78 -4.40 2.22
C SER A 51 -17.67 -3.66 3.56
N GLU A 52 -16.54 -3.81 4.25
CA GLU A 52 -16.27 -3.13 5.53
C GLU A 52 -16.23 -1.61 5.35
N VAL A 53 -15.54 -1.14 4.32
CA VAL A 53 -15.48 0.29 3.96
C VAL A 53 -16.85 0.84 3.59
N TYR A 54 -17.68 0.09 2.87
CA TYR A 54 -19.03 0.53 2.52
C TYR A 54 -19.89 0.75 3.78
N CYS A 55 -19.74 -0.11 4.80
CA CYS A 55 -20.44 0.00 6.08
C CYS A 55 -19.98 1.18 6.93
N CYS A 56 -18.71 1.58 6.85
CA CYS A 56 -18.15 2.70 7.62
C CYS A 56 -17.85 3.95 6.79
N ARG A 57 -18.36 4.06 5.55
CA ARG A 57 -17.96 5.07 4.55
C ARG A 57 -18.10 6.54 4.97
N GLU A 58 -18.98 6.82 5.92
CA GLU A 58 -19.21 8.18 6.45
C GLU A 58 -18.16 8.58 7.49
N ASP A 59 -17.46 7.61 8.07
CA ASP A 59 -16.40 7.79 9.05
C ASP A 59 -15.04 7.64 8.37
N LYS A 60 -14.47 8.79 7.97
CA LYS A 60 -13.16 8.84 7.29
C LYS A 60 -12.03 8.20 8.10
N GLU A 61 -12.13 8.20 9.42
CA GLU A 61 -11.12 7.62 10.30
C GLU A 61 -11.22 6.10 10.32
N LYS A 62 -12.43 5.54 10.42
CA LYS A 62 -12.62 4.09 10.30
C LYS A 62 -12.27 3.55 8.92
N VAL A 63 -12.64 4.26 7.84
CA VAL A 63 -12.25 3.86 6.48
C VAL A 63 -10.72 3.80 6.34
N SER A 64 -10.04 4.77 6.95
CA SER A 64 -8.58 4.87 7.00
C SER A 64 -7.93 3.69 7.73
N GLU A 65 -8.50 3.27 8.86
CA GLU A 65 -8.03 2.11 9.62
C GLU A 65 -8.23 0.79 8.85
N VAL A 66 -9.43 0.57 8.33
CA VAL A 66 -9.77 -0.62 7.53
C VAL A 66 -8.83 -0.72 6.32
N PHE A 67 -8.64 0.38 5.59
CA PHE A 67 -7.74 0.41 4.44
C PHE A 67 -6.34 -0.11 4.77
N PHE A 68 -5.73 0.36 5.87
CA PHE A 68 -4.39 -0.05 6.24
C PHE A 68 -4.29 -1.47 6.75
N GLN A 69 -5.27 -1.89 7.56
CA GLN A 69 -5.29 -3.25 8.08
C GLN A 69 -5.30 -4.26 6.93
N HIS A 70 -6.13 -4.02 5.92
CA HIS A 70 -6.17 -4.86 4.72
C HIS A 70 -4.90 -4.71 3.86
N LEU A 71 -4.38 -3.49 3.65
CA LEU A 71 -3.15 -3.26 2.88
C LEU A 71 -1.93 -3.99 3.44
N GLN A 72 -1.84 -4.07 4.77
CA GLN A 72 -0.75 -4.77 5.46
C GLN A 72 -0.92 -6.28 5.42
N ALA A 73 -2.16 -6.78 5.44
CA ALA A 73 -2.46 -8.20 5.37
C ALA A 73 -2.27 -8.80 3.97
N ILE A 74 -2.31 -7.98 2.92
CA ILE A 74 -2.09 -8.44 1.54
C ILE A 74 -0.61 -8.80 1.33
N ASP A 75 -0.36 -10.05 0.98
CA ASP A 75 0.95 -10.56 0.54
C ASP A 75 0.95 -10.73 -0.99
N ASP A 76 0.80 -9.61 -1.70
CA ASP A 76 0.81 -9.54 -3.16
C ASP A 76 1.92 -8.56 -3.61
N PRO A 77 2.88 -8.98 -4.45
CA PRO A 77 3.96 -8.12 -4.94
C PRO A 77 3.47 -6.89 -5.75
N GLY A 78 2.22 -6.90 -6.21
CA GLY A 78 1.58 -5.80 -6.96
C GLY A 78 0.62 -4.93 -6.14
N LYS A 79 0.48 -5.13 -4.81
CA LYS A 79 -0.59 -4.48 -4.01
C LYS A 79 -0.61 -2.95 -4.00
N TYR A 80 0.46 -2.30 -4.42
CA TYR A 80 0.57 -0.83 -4.51
C TYR A 80 0.44 -0.30 -5.95
N GLN A 81 0.26 -1.17 -6.95
CA GLN A 81 0.22 -0.85 -8.37
C GLN A 81 -1.15 -1.23 -8.96
N VAL A 82 -1.74 -0.32 -9.74
CA VAL A 82 -2.88 -0.64 -10.60
C VAL A 82 -2.31 -1.10 -11.94
N MET A 83 -2.68 -2.31 -12.39
CA MET A 83 -2.26 -2.85 -13.70
C MET A 83 -2.89 -2.09 -14.87
#